data_AF-A0A0P0W4J5-F1
#
_entry.id   AF-A0A0P0W4J5-F1
#
_cell.length_a   1.000
_cell.length_b   1.000
_cell.length_c   1.000
_cell.angle_alpha   90.00
_cell.angle_beta   90.00
_cell.angle_gamma   90.00
#
_symmetry.space_group_name_H-M   'P 1'
#
loop_
_entity.id
_entity.type
_entity.pdbx_description
1 polymer ?
#
loop_
_entity_poly.entity_id
_entity_poly.type
_entity_poly.pdbx_seq_one_letter_code
_entity_poly.pdbx_strand_id
1 'polypeptide(L)'
;SPSWNYVTVSRSFFSTQFGHRGDIGEGLECWRGYYQSLRPTQMGLSLNIDISATSFFKPVTVIQFVEEFLNIRDTSRPLSDRDRVKIKKALRGVRIETNHQEDQIRRYKITGITPIPMSQLIFPVDDNGTRKTVVQYFWDRYNYRLKYASWPCLQSGSDSRPVYLPMEVCKIVEGQRYSKKLNNKQVTNILRATCQRPQQREQRIHEMVLHNKYTDDRFAQEFGIKVCNDLVSVPARVLPPPMLKYHDSGREKTCAPSVGQWNMINKKMINGGTVDNWTCLSFSRMRPEEVQRFCGDLIQMCNATGMSFNPRPVVDVRSSNPNNIENALRDVHSRTSELLAREGKGGLQLLIVILLEVSGSYGKIKRVCENDLGIVSQCCLPRHASRPNKQYLENVALKINVKVGGRNTVLERAFIRNGIPFVSEVPTIIFGADVTHSTWRGLCIIYCCGCGINGLA
;
A
#
# COMPACT_ATOMS: atom_id res chain seq x y z
N SER A 1 -27.99 10.06 -17.91
CA SER A 1 -27.40 9.81 -16.58
C SER A 1 -26.19 8.88 -16.67
N PRO A 2 -25.02 9.31 -16.16
CA PRO A 2 -23.78 8.50 -16.12
C PRO A 2 -23.91 7.13 -15.43
N SER A 3 -24.80 7.01 -14.45
CA SER A 3 -24.98 5.76 -13.69
C SER A 3 -25.57 4.60 -14.50
N TRP A 4 -26.25 4.92 -15.61
CA TRP A 4 -26.80 3.91 -16.53
C TRP A 4 -25.80 3.53 -17.62
N ASN A 5 -24.92 4.46 -17.99
CA ASN A 5 -23.99 4.30 -19.11
C ASN A 5 -22.65 3.69 -18.68
N TYR A 6 -22.26 3.85 -17.41
CA TYR A 6 -20.94 3.53 -16.91
C TYR A 6 -20.97 2.69 -15.63
N VAL A 7 -19.87 1.99 -15.35
CA VAL A 7 -19.75 1.26 -14.09
C VAL A 7 -19.59 2.25 -12.95
N THR A 8 -20.59 2.30 -12.09
CA THR A 8 -20.62 3.19 -10.93
C THR A 8 -19.90 2.54 -9.75
N VAL A 9 -18.94 3.28 -9.18
CA VAL A 9 -18.18 2.87 -8.00
C VAL A 9 -18.13 4.04 -7.04
N SER A 10 -18.94 3.98 -5.98
CA SER A 10 -19.13 5.11 -5.06
C SER A 10 -19.55 6.38 -5.83
N ARG A 11 -18.74 7.44 -5.81
CA ARG A 11 -18.98 8.72 -6.51
C ARG A 11 -18.22 8.83 -7.83
N SER A 12 -17.78 7.70 -8.39
CA SER A 12 -16.99 7.66 -9.61
C SER A 12 -17.63 6.77 -10.67
N PHE A 13 -17.40 7.11 -11.93
CA PHE A 13 -17.90 6.41 -13.10
C PHE A 13 -16.74 5.92 -13.96
N PHE A 14 -16.74 4.64 -14.32
CA PHE A 14 -15.66 3.99 -15.07
C PHE A 14 -16.16 3.36 -16.36
N SER A 15 -15.38 3.49 -17.43
CA SER A 15 -15.70 2.93 -18.74
C SER A 15 -14.43 2.64 -19.54
N THR A 16 -14.51 1.63 -20.40
CA THR A 16 -13.48 1.32 -21.41
C THR A 16 -13.46 2.34 -22.55
N GLN A 17 -14.48 3.19 -22.65
CA GLN A 17 -14.55 4.28 -23.63
C GLN A 17 -13.64 5.47 -23.26
N PHE A 18 -13.25 5.61 -21.99
CA PHE A 18 -12.43 6.73 -21.50
C PHE A 18 -10.93 6.57 -21.74
N GLY A 19 -10.54 5.60 -22.55
CA GLY A 19 -9.15 5.36 -22.96
C GLY A 19 -8.76 3.88 -22.88
N HIS A 20 -7.50 3.60 -23.24
CA HIS A 20 -6.99 2.24 -23.31
C HIS A 20 -7.08 1.49 -21.97
N ARG A 21 -7.58 0.24 -22.02
CA ARG A 21 -7.50 -0.75 -20.92
C ARG A 21 -6.03 -1.01 -20.55
N GLY A 22 -5.58 -0.53 -19.40
CA GLY A 22 -4.18 -0.72 -19.00
C GLY A 22 -4.00 -2.10 -18.36
N ASP A 23 -3.32 -3.04 -19.01
CA ASP A 23 -3.02 -4.33 -18.38
C ASP A 23 -2.17 -4.13 -17.12
N ILE A 24 -2.65 -4.63 -15.97
CA ILE A 24 -1.91 -4.57 -14.70
C ILE A 24 -1.41 -5.93 -14.24
N GLY A 25 -1.70 -6.98 -14.99
CA GLY A 25 -1.27 -8.36 -14.79
C GLY A 25 -2.17 -9.18 -13.87
N GLU A 26 -2.02 -10.50 -13.96
CA GLU A 26 -2.75 -11.51 -13.17
C GLU A 26 -4.27 -11.48 -13.43
N GLY A 27 -4.66 -11.27 -14.69
CA GLY A 27 -6.05 -11.28 -15.14
C GLY A 27 -6.80 -9.99 -14.85
N LEU A 28 -6.08 -8.92 -14.52
CA LEU A 28 -6.65 -7.63 -14.16
C LEU A 28 -6.24 -6.52 -15.14
N GLU A 29 -7.12 -5.55 -15.31
CA GLU A 29 -6.89 -4.36 -16.12
C GLU A 29 -7.30 -3.08 -15.36
N CYS A 30 -6.74 -1.95 -15.76
CA CYS A 30 -7.03 -0.64 -15.25
C CYS A 30 -8.03 0.05 -16.18
N TRP A 31 -9.16 0.48 -15.63
CA TRP A 31 -10.10 1.34 -16.34
C TRP A 31 -9.93 2.77 -15.85
N ARG A 32 -10.06 3.70 -16.79
CA ARG A 32 -10.15 5.13 -16.50
C ARG A 32 -11.60 5.49 -16.20
N GLY A 33 -11.76 6.60 -15.50
CA GLY A 33 -13.05 7.11 -15.09
C GLY A 33 -12.92 8.53 -14.57
N TYR A 34 -13.98 9.02 -13.96
CA TYR A 34 -13.98 10.30 -13.28
C TYR A 34 -14.79 10.23 -11.99
N TYR A 35 -14.32 10.97 -11.00
CA TYR A 35 -15.08 11.31 -9.81
C TYR A 35 -16.00 12.48 -10.12
N GLN A 36 -17.21 12.45 -9.57
CA GLN A 36 -18.18 13.52 -9.68
C GLN A 36 -18.79 13.82 -8.31
N SER A 37 -18.76 15.08 -7.89
CA SER A 37 -19.50 15.54 -6.72
C SER A 37 -19.96 16.98 -6.89
N LEU A 38 -21.15 17.29 -6.37
CA LEU A 38 -21.66 18.64 -6.27
C LEU A 38 -21.30 19.19 -4.88
N ARG A 39 -20.74 20.41 -4.81
CA ARG A 39 -20.28 21.02 -3.57
C ARG A 39 -20.78 22.47 -3.43
N PRO A 40 -21.36 22.86 -2.29
CA PRO A 40 -21.58 24.27 -2.01
C PRO A 40 -20.24 24.94 -1.71
N THR A 41 -20.00 26.09 -2.33
CA THR A 41 -18.78 26.90 -2.17
C THR A 41 -19.15 28.37 -1.99
N GLN A 42 -18.17 29.23 -1.63
CA GLN A 42 -18.41 30.67 -1.48
C GLN A 42 -18.83 31.37 -2.79
N MET A 43 -18.50 30.80 -3.94
CA MET A 43 -18.93 31.30 -5.26
C MET A 43 -20.25 30.67 -5.74
N GLY A 44 -20.89 29.86 -4.89
CA GLY A 44 -22.11 29.13 -5.22
C GLY A 44 -21.90 27.63 -5.39
N LEU A 45 -22.83 27.00 -6.10
CA LEU A 45 -22.85 25.56 -6.30
C LEU A 45 -21.80 25.15 -7.37
N SER A 46 -20.88 24.26 -7.02
CA SER A 46 -19.78 23.85 -7.90
C SER A 46 -19.81 22.36 -8.18
N LEU A 47 -19.64 21.98 -9.45
CA LEU A 47 -19.42 20.61 -9.87
C LEU A 47 -17.92 20.30 -9.81
N ASN A 48 -17.53 19.43 -8.89
CA ASN A 48 -16.16 18.94 -8.77
C ASN A 48 -16.00 17.64 -9.56
N ILE A 49 -15.18 17.70 -10.61
CA ILE A 49 -14.79 16.58 -11.47
C ILE A 49 -13.29 16.33 -11.31
N ASP A 50 -12.91 15.06 -11.19
CA ASP A 50 -11.50 14.66 -11.19
C ASP A 50 -11.30 13.33 -11.93
N ILE A 51 -10.18 13.16 -12.64
CA ILE A 51 -9.90 11.91 -13.33
C ILE A 51 -9.52 10.83 -12.32
N SER A 52 -10.11 9.66 -12.48
CA SER A 52 -9.88 8.51 -11.63
C SER A 52 -9.51 7.27 -12.44
N ALA A 53 -8.93 6.30 -11.76
CA ALA A 53 -8.60 5.01 -12.35
C ALA A 53 -8.70 3.92 -11.29
N THR A 54 -9.18 2.75 -11.66
CA THR A 54 -9.29 1.62 -10.74
C THR A 54 -9.18 0.28 -11.48
N SER A 55 -8.96 -0.78 -10.71
CA SER A 55 -8.75 -2.13 -11.22
C SER A 55 -10.07 -2.86 -11.47
N PHE A 56 -10.14 -3.55 -12.60
CA PHE A 56 -11.22 -4.41 -13.05
C PHE A 56 -10.69 -5.79 -13.43
N PHE A 57 -11.55 -6.80 -13.38
CA PHE A 57 -11.23 -8.09 -13.99
C PHE A 57 -11.26 -7.97 -15.51
N LYS A 58 -10.28 -8.57 -16.19
CA LYS A 58 -10.30 -8.72 -17.65
C LYS A 58 -11.49 -9.61 -18.06
N PRO A 59 -12.22 -9.29 -19.14
CA PRO A 59 -13.33 -10.11 -19.64
C PRO A 59 -12.85 -11.31 -20.47
N VAL A 60 -11.98 -12.14 -19.87
CA VAL A 60 -11.34 -13.31 -20.49
C VAL A 60 -12.02 -14.61 -20.06
N THR A 61 -11.69 -15.72 -20.73
CA THR A 61 -12.12 -17.04 -20.25
C THR A 61 -11.49 -17.33 -18.89
N VAL A 62 -12.17 -18.14 -18.07
CA VAL A 62 -11.63 -18.48 -16.74
C VAL A 62 -10.32 -19.25 -16.87
N ILE A 63 -10.15 -20.06 -17.93
CA ILE A 63 -8.87 -20.70 -18.25
C ILE A 63 -7.76 -19.65 -18.44
N GLN A 64 -7.96 -18.67 -19.33
CA GLN A 64 -6.98 -17.61 -19.57
C GLN A 64 -6.65 -16.83 -18.29
N PHE A 65 -7.67 -16.55 -17.47
CA PHE A 65 -7.47 -15.93 -16.17
C PHE A 65 -6.56 -16.79 -15.28
N VAL A 66 -6.80 -18.11 -15.18
CA VAL A 66 -6.00 -19.02 -14.35
C VAL A 66 -4.57 -19.12 -14.85
N GLU A 67 -4.37 -19.23 -16.17
CA GLU A 67 -3.05 -19.26 -16.80
C GLU A 67 -2.24 -18.00 -16.47
N GLU A 68 -2.84 -16.82 -16.63
CA GLU A 68 -2.18 -15.54 -16.33
C GLU A 68 -1.95 -15.35 -14.82
N PHE A 69 -2.94 -15.70 -13.99
CA PHE A 69 -2.91 -15.50 -12.54
C PHE A 69 -1.87 -16.40 -11.85
N LEU A 70 -1.69 -17.64 -12.34
CA LEU A 70 -0.73 -18.60 -11.79
C LEU A 70 0.57 -18.68 -12.58
N ASN A 71 0.68 -17.98 -13.72
CA ASN A 71 1.79 -18.08 -14.67
C ASN A 71 2.04 -19.54 -15.12
N ILE A 72 0.95 -20.25 -15.44
CA ILE A 72 1.00 -21.63 -15.96
C ILE A 72 1.27 -21.59 -17.46
N ARG A 73 2.25 -22.39 -17.91
CA ARG A 73 2.53 -22.61 -19.34
C ARG A 73 2.12 -23.99 -19.84
N ASP A 74 2.08 -24.97 -18.95
CA ASP A 74 1.69 -26.35 -19.24
C ASP A 74 0.37 -26.66 -18.53
N THR A 75 -0.70 -26.73 -19.32
CA THR A 75 -2.06 -26.98 -18.82
C THR A 75 -2.43 -28.46 -18.78
N SER A 76 -1.53 -29.36 -19.20
CA SER A 76 -1.78 -30.81 -19.16
C SER A 76 -1.83 -31.35 -17.72
N ARG A 77 -1.17 -30.65 -16.80
CA ARG A 77 -1.04 -31.06 -15.40
C ARG A 77 -2.26 -30.67 -14.55
N PRO A 78 -2.64 -31.50 -13.56
CA PRO A 78 -3.60 -31.09 -12.54
C PRO A 78 -3.11 -29.88 -11.74
N LEU A 79 -4.05 -29.05 -11.28
CA LEU A 79 -3.74 -27.94 -10.39
C LEU A 79 -3.39 -28.44 -8.99
N SER A 80 -2.34 -27.89 -8.38
CA SER A 80 -2.01 -28.18 -6.99
C SER A 80 -3.10 -27.65 -6.04
N ASP A 81 -3.26 -28.27 -4.88
CA ASP A 81 -4.21 -27.80 -3.86
C ASP A 81 -3.93 -26.35 -3.42
N ARG A 82 -2.64 -25.98 -3.35
CA ARG A 82 -2.22 -24.61 -3.05
C ARG A 82 -2.75 -23.62 -4.10
N ASP A 83 -2.65 -23.98 -5.37
CA ASP A 83 -3.08 -23.13 -6.48
C ASP A 83 -4.61 -23.07 -6.57
N ARG A 84 -5.29 -24.20 -6.37
CA ARG A 84 -6.76 -24.25 -6.22
C ARG A 84 -7.25 -23.27 -5.15
N VAL A 85 -6.59 -23.24 -3.98
CA VAL A 85 -6.94 -22.30 -2.90
C VAL A 85 -6.69 -20.85 -3.31
N LYS A 86 -5.62 -20.55 -4.05
CA LYS A 86 -5.37 -19.19 -4.58
C LYS A 86 -6.44 -18.77 -5.57
N ILE A 87 -6.78 -19.62 -6.55
CA ILE A 87 -7.84 -19.33 -7.54
C ILE A 87 -9.17 -19.14 -6.83
N LYS A 88 -9.51 -20.01 -5.86
CA LYS A 88 -10.73 -19.88 -5.05
C LYS A 88 -10.78 -18.52 -4.37
N LYS A 89 -9.68 -18.10 -3.74
CA LYS A 89 -9.59 -16.78 -3.12
C LYS A 89 -9.70 -15.66 -4.14
N ALA A 90 -9.13 -15.78 -5.33
CA ALA A 90 -9.16 -14.74 -6.38
C ALA A 90 -10.56 -14.55 -6.98
N LEU A 91 -11.21 -15.65 -7.38
CA LEU A 91 -12.48 -15.65 -8.12
C LEU A 91 -13.74 -15.69 -7.24
N ARG A 92 -13.63 -15.90 -5.92
CA ARG A 92 -14.82 -15.88 -5.04
C ARG A 92 -15.59 -14.57 -5.18
N GLY A 93 -16.87 -14.69 -5.51
CA GLY A 93 -17.80 -13.58 -5.69
C GLY A 93 -17.83 -12.98 -7.11
N VAL A 94 -16.93 -13.40 -8.00
CA VAL A 94 -16.89 -12.96 -9.41
C VAL A 94 -18.05 -13.59 -10.17
N ARG A 95 -18.68 -12.81 -11.04
CA ARG A 95 -19.72 -13.28 -11.97
C ARG A 95 -19.08 -13.77 -13.26
N ILE A 96 -19.55 -14.90 -13.75
CA ILE A 96 -19.14 -15.49 -15.02
C ILE A 96 -20.36 -15.75 -15.87
N GLU A 97 -20.14 -15.85 -17.17
CA GLU A 97 -21.14 -16.26 -18.15
C GLU A 97 -20.68 -17.54 -18.85
N THR A 98 -21.63 -18.42 -19.15
CA THR A 98 -21.35 -19.68 -19.84
C THR A 98 -21.42 -19.51 -21.34
N ASN A 99 -20.50 -20.15 -22.08
CA ASN A 99 -20.39 -20.03 -23.53
C ASN A 99 -20.48 -21.38 -24.29
N HIS A 100 -20.91 -22.47 -23.63
CA HIS A 100 -21.07 -23.80 -24.26
C HIS A 100 -22.42 -23.99 -24.96
N GLN A 101 -23.35 -23.04 -24.80
CA GLN A 101 -24.63 -23.01 -25.49
C GLN A 101 -24.74 -21.66 -26.20
N GLU A 102 -24.75 -21.66 -27.53
CA GLU A 102 -24.75 -20.42 -28.33
C GLU A 102 -26.01 -19.59 -28.08
N ASP A 103 -27.15 -20.24 -27.87
CA ASP A 103 -28.45 -19.57 -27.71
C ASP A 103 -28.79 -19.19 -26.25
N GLN A 104 -28.01 -19.63 -25.26
CA GLN A 104 -28.33 -19.44 -23.83
C GLN A 104 -27.11 -19.04 -23.00
N ILE A 105 -26.77 -17.74 -23.04
CA ILE A 105 -25.77 -17.17 -22.14
C ILE A 105 -26.37 -17.06 -20.73
N ARG A 106 -25.95 -17.96 -19.83
CA ARG A 106 -26.35 -17.93 -18.42
C ARG A 106 -25.26 -17.30 -17.57
N ARG A 107 -25.66 -16.46 -16.60
CA ARG A 107 -24.76 -15.80 -15.67
C ARG A 107 -24.80 -16.44 -14.29
N TYR A 108 -23.63 -16.72 -13.73
CA TYR A 108 -23.46 -17.33 -12.42
C TYR A 108 -22.51 -16.52 -11.56
N LYS A 109 -22.67 -16.58 -10.23
CA LYS A 109 -21.72 -16.03 -9.27
C LYS A 109 -20.91 -17.16 -8.65
N ILE A 110 -19.58 -17.08 -8.72
CA ILE A 110 -18.68 -18.09 -8.17
C ILE A 110 -18.74 -18.04 -6.64
N THR A 111 -19.13 -19.16 -6.03
CA THR A 111 -19.14 -19.35 -4.57
C THR A 111 -17.93 -20.16 -4.10
N GLY A 112 -17.42 -21.05 -4.95
CA GLY A 112 -16.31 -21.94 -4.63
C GLY A 112 -15.62 -22.56 -5.84
N ILE A 113 -14.68 -23.46 -5.56
CA ILE A 113 -13.98 -24.31 -6.52
C ILE A 113 -13.92 -25.71 -5.90
N THR A 114 -14.25 -26.73 -6.69
CA THR A 114 -14.33 -28.11 -6.21
C THR A 114 -12.96 -28.64 -5.79
N PRO A 115 -12.87 -29.50 -4.75
CA PRO A 115 -11.60 -30.02 -4.27
C PRO A 115 -11.02 -31.13 -5.16
N ILE A 116 -11.87 -31.75 -5.99
CA ILE A 116 -11.49 -32.86 -6.89
C ILE A 116 -11.58 -32.43 -8.36
N PRO A 117 -10.82 -33.11 -9.26
CA PRO A 117 -10.92 -32.94 -10.70
C PRO A 117 -12.34 -33.19 -11.22
N MET A 118 -12.73 -32.46 -12.26
CA MET A 118 -14.05 -32.62 -12.90
C MET A 118 -14.26 -34.00 -13.52
N SER A 119 -13.19 -34.71 -13.90
CA SER A 119 -13.26 -36.11 -14.35
C SER A 119 -13.70 -37.08 -13.26
N GLN A 120 -13.53 -36.74 -11.99
CA GLN A 120 -13.91 -37.56 -10.82
C GLN A 120 -15.12 -36.99 -10.07
N LEU A 121 -15.57 -35.79 -10.44
CA LEU A 121 -16.68 -35.10 -9.78
C LEU A 121 -18.03 -35.64 -10.26
N ILE A 122 -18.61 -36.52 -9.45
CA ILE A 122 -19.92 -37.13 -9.70
C ILE A 122 -21.02 -36.30 -9.02
N PHE A 123 -22.09 -35.99 -9.76
CA PHE A 123 -23.23 -35.24 -9.25
C PHE A 123 -24.56 -35.83 -9.76
N PRO A 124 -25.68 -35.66 -9.02
CA PRO A 124 -26.99 -36.07 -9.50
C PRO A 124 -27.43 -35.16 -10.66
N VAL A 125 -27.81 -35.76 -11.78
CA VAL A 125 -28.19 -35.06 -13.01
C VAL A 125 -29.70 -34.80 -13.09
N ASP A 126 -30.48 -35.67 -12.47
CA ASP A 126 -31.95 -35.65 -12.46
C ASP A 126 -32.49 -36.08 -11.09
N ASP A 127 -33.80 -35.90 -10.89
CA ASP A 127 -34.51 -36.32 -9.68
C ASP A 127 -34.62 -37.85 -9.55
N ASN A 128 -34.35 -38.59 -10.64
CA ASN A 128 -34.34 -40.06 -10.66
C ASN A 128 -33.04 -40.66 -10.09
N GLY A 129 -32.08 -39.82 -9.70
CA GLY A 129 -30.85 -40.26 -9.06
C GLY A 129 -29.76 -40.67 -10.05
N THR A 130 -29.90 -40.37 -11.35
CA THR A 130 -28.86 -40.65 -12.34
C THR A 130 -27.60 -39.87 -11.98
N ARG A 131 -26.49 -40.60 -11.76
CA ARG A 131 -25.20 -40.02 -11.40
C ARG A 131 -24.25 -40.05 -12.59
N LYS A 132 -23.70 -38.90 -12.96
CA LYS A 132 -22.67 -38.79 -13.99
C LYS A 132 -21.53 -37.92 -13.50
N THR A 133 -20.34 -38.10 -14.08
CA THR A 133 -19.28 -37.12 -13.91
C THR A 133 -19.60 -35.86 -14.69
N VAL A 134 -19.00 -34.72 -14.33
CA VAL A 134 -19.15 -33.48 -15.11
C VAL A 134 -18.70 -33.67 -16.56
N VAL A 135 -17.63 -34.44 -16.78
CA VAL A 135 -17.13 -34.74 -18.13
C VAL A 135 -18.17 -35.52 -18.94
N GLN A 136 -18.75 -36.59 -18.37
CA GLN A 136 -19.78 -37.38 -19.03
C GLN A 136 -21.04 -36.55 -19.31
N TYR A 137 -21.49 -35.74 -18.34
CA TYR A 137 -22.66 -34.89 -18.52
C TYR A 137 -22.52 -33.94 -19.70
N PHE A 138 -21.37 -33.26 -19.82
CA PHE A 138 -21.12 -32.32 -20.92
C PHE A 138 -20.98 -33.01 -22.28
N TRP A 139 -20.40 -34.20 -22.31
CA TRP A 139 -20.36 -35.02 -23.52
C TRP A 139 -21.77 -35.44 -23.95
N ASP A 140 -22.54 -36.06 -23.05
CA ASP A 140 -23.86 -36.59 -23.38
C ASP A 140 -24.89 -35.50 -23.69
N ARG A 141 -24.87 -34.39 -22.95
CA ARG A 141 -25.90 -33.34 -23.04
C ARG A 141 -25.59 -32.30 -24.10
N TYR A 142 -24.32 -31.97 -24.30
CA TYR A 142 -23.90 -30.85 -25.15
C TYR A 142 -22.95 -31.27 -26.28
N ASN A 143 -22.61 -32.57 -26.40
CA ASN A 143 -21.59 -33.06 -27.33
C ASN A 143 -20.25 -32.29 -27.20
N TYR A 144 -19.89 -31.90 -25.97
CA TYR A 144 -18.75 -31.04 -25.69
C TYR A 144 -17.59 -31.81 -25.05
N ARG A 145 -16.46 -31.91 -25.76
CA ARG A 145 -15.24 -32.56 -25.26
C ARG A 145 -14.38 -31.60 -24.45
N LEU A 146 -14.45 -31.71 -23.13
CA LEU A 146 -13.66 -30.88 -22.22
C LEU A 146 -12.18 -31.25 -22.27
N LYS A 147 -11.31 -30.26 -22.53
CA LYS A 147 -9.86 -30.42 -22.63
C LYS A 147 -9.20 -30.46 -21.26
N TYR A 148 -9.72 -29.70 -20.31
CA TYR A 148 -9.13 -29.52 -18.97
C TYR A 148 -9.73 -30.48 -17.93
N ALA A 149 -9.96 -31.75 -18.29
CA ALA A 149 -10.66 -32.72 -17.44
C ALA A 149 -9.99 -33.00 -16.08
N SER A 150 -8.69 -32.73 -15.96
CA SER A 150 -7.91 -32.85 -14.71
C SER A 150 -8.07 -31.64 -13.78
N TRP A 151 -8.71 -30.56 -14.22
CA TRP A 151 -8.92 -29.34 -13.44
C TRP A 151 -10.23 -29.42 -12.65
N PRO A 152 -10.36 -28.68 -11.53
CA PRO A 152 -11.60 -28.61 -10.78
C PRO A 152 -12.66 -27.74 -11.49
N CYS A 153 -13.92 -27.93 -11.10
CA CYS A 153 -15.02 -27.06 -11.53
C CYS A 153 -15.11 -25.81 -10.65
N LEU A 154 -15.62 -24.72 -11.24
CA LEU A 154 -16.20 -23.62 -10.48
C LEU A 154 -17.50 -24.09 -9.85
N GLN A 155 -17.76 -23.65 -8.62
CA GLN A 155 -19.02 -23.92 -7.93
C GLN A 155 -19.85 -22.64 -7.87
N SER A 156 -21.14 -22.78 -8.17
CA SER A 156 -22.20 -21.78 -7.96
C SER A 156 -23.42 -22.46 -7.33
N GLY A 157 -24.51 -21.71 -7.16
CA GLY A 157 -25.73 -22.21 -6.51
C GLY A 157 -25.62 -22.29 -4.99
N SER A 158 -26.44 -23.14 -4.40
CA SER A 158 -26.53 -23.38 -2.95
C SER A 158 -25.97 -24.75 -2.60
N ASP A 159 -25.74 -25.04 -1.32
CA ASP A 159 -25.25 -26.35 -0.89
C ASP A 159 -26.27 -27.47 -1.16
N SER A 160 -27.57 -27.16 -1.16
CA SER A 160 -28.65 -28.11 -1.49
C SER A 160 -28.82 -28.34 -2.99
N ARG A 161 -28.43 -27.36 -3.82
CA ARG A 161 -28.45 -27.45 -5.30
C ARG A 161 -27.17 -26.85 -5.87
N PRO A 162 -26.05 -27.60 -5.81
CA PRO A 162 -24.77 -27.11 -6.31
C PRO A 162 -24.77 -27.10 -7.84
N VAL A 163 -24.17 -26.06 -8.42
CA VAL A 163 -23.94 -25.95 -9.86
C VAL A 163 -22.44 -26.06 -10.10
N TYR A 164 -22.03 -27.04 -10.90
CA TYR A 164 -20.62 -27.27 -11.25
C TYR A 164 -20.36 -26.84 -12.70
N LEU A 165 -19.45 -25.89 -12.87
CA LEU A 165 -19.14 -25.29 -14.16
C LEU A 165 -17.66 -25.52 -14.50
N PRO A 166 -17.35 -26.27 -15.58
CA PRO A 166 -15.98 -26.37 -16.07
C PRO A 166 -15.42 -24.99 -16.40
N MET A 167 -14.17 -24.73 -16.00
CA MET A 167 -13.54 -23.41 -16.25
C MET A 167 -13.44 -23.07 -17.74
N GLU A 168 -13.31 -24.10 -18.60
CA GLU A 168 -13.24 -23.97 -20.06
C GLU A 168 -14.48 -23.32 -20.68
N VAL A 169 -15.65 -23.53 -20.07
CA VAL A 169 -16.93 -23.04 -20.59
C VAL A 169 -17.42 -21.77 -19.89
N CYS A 170 -16.51 -21.07 -19.22
CA CYS A 170 -16.82 -19.89 -18.41
C CYS A 170 -15.99 -18.68 -18.87
N LYS A 171 -16.65 -17.53 -19.02
CA LYS A 171 -16.02 -16.23 -19.28
C LYS A 171 -16.33 -15.25 -18.16
N ILE A 172 -15.35 -14.46 -17.74
CA ILE A 172 -15.56 -13.44 -16.71
C ILE A 172 -16.40 -12.30 -17.31
N VAL A 173 -17.51 -11.97 -16.64
CA VAL A 173 -18.37 -10.87 -17.06
C VAL A 173 -17.62 -9.54 -16.95
N GLU A 174 -17.72 -8.71 -17.98
CA GLU A 174 -17.07 -7.39 -18.03
C GLU A 174 -17.61 -6.42 -16.96
N GLY A 175 -16.84 -5.38 -16.63
CA GLY A 175 -17.28 -4.31 -15.74
C GLY A 175 -17.28 -4.69 -14.25
N GLN A 176 -16.58 -5.77 -13.89
CA GLN A 176 -16.44 -6.19 -12.51
C GLN A 176 -15.20 -5.60 -11.86
N ARG A 177 -15.41 -4.67 -10.93
CA ARG A 177 -14.32 -4.06 -10.16
C ARG A 177 -13.59 -5.11 -9.33
N TYR A 178 -12.26 -5.10 -9.39
CA TYR A 178 -11.42 -5.81 -8.46
C TYR A 178 -11.25 -4.99 -7.17
N SER A 179 -11.80 -5.48 -6.06
CA SER A 179 -11.84 -4.75 -4.78
C SER A 179 -10.79 -5.19 -3.76
N LYS A 180 -9.98 -6.21 -4.07
CA LYS A 180 -8.96 -6.73 -3.15
C LYS A 180 -7.67 -5.92 -3.26
N LYS A 181 -6.79 -6.05 -2.26
CA LYS A 181 -5.49 -5.37 -2.25
C LYS A 181 -4.64 -5.85 -3.43
N LEU A 182 -4.20 -4.90 -4.25
CA LEU A 182 -3.27 -5.14 -5.35
C LEU A 182 -1.86 -5.42 -4.83
N ASN A 183 -1.11 -6.23 -5.58
CA ASN A 183 0.30 -6.46 -5.32
C ASN A 183 1.16 -5.28 -5.81
N ASN A 184 2.44 -5.24 -5.43
CA ASN A 184 3.33 -4.13 -5.78
C ASN A 184 3.53 -3.95 -7.30
N LYS A 185 3.51 -5.04 -8.07
CA LYS A 185 3.64 -5.01 -9.53
C LYS A 185 2.40 -4.34 -10.15
N GLN A 186 1.21 -4.75 -9.72
CA GLN A 186 -0.06 -4.15 -10.14
C GLN A 186 -0.15 -2.68 -9.74
N VAL A 187 0.22 -2.32 -8.51
CA VAL A 187 0.27 -0.91 -8.07
C VAL A 187 1.21 -0.10 -8.95
N THR A 188 2.40 -0.62 -9.25
CA THR A 188 3.37 0.03 -10.14
C THR A 188 2.80 0.22 -11.55
N ASN A 189 2.10 -0.79 -12.09
CA ASN A 189 1.49 -0.72 -13.41
C ASN A 189 0.34 0.30 -13.45
N ILE A 190 -0.50 0.37 -12.41
CA ILE A 190 -1.51 1.41 -12.29
C ILE A 190 -0.84 2.78 -12.23
N LEU A 191 0.19 2.97 -11.40
CA LEU A 191 0.90 4.25 -11.30
C LEU A 191 1.50 4.67 -12.64
N ARG A 192 2.14 3.75 -13.38
CA ARG A 192 2.66 4.02 -14.72
C ARG A 192 1.56 4.41 -15.71
N ALA A 193 0.40 3.76 -15.64
CA ALA A 193 -0.72 4.04 -16.53
C ALA A 193 -1.43 5.36 -16.19
N THR A 194 -1.37 5.83 -14.95
CA THR A 194 -2.25 6.90 -14.44
C THR A 194 -1.51 8.18 -14.03
N CYS A 195 -0.21 8.10 -13.74
CA CYS A 195 0.58 9.26 -13.34
C CYS A 195 0.73 10.24 -14.50
N GLN A 196 0.34 11.49 -14.27
CA GLN A 196 0.29 12.56 -15.27
C GLN A 196 0.83 13.84 -14.67
N ARG A 197 1.47 14.66 -15.50
CA ARG A 197 1.85 16.01 -15.10
C ARG A 197 0.60 16.87 -14.89
N PRO A 198 0.62 17.89 -13.99
CA PRO A 198 -0.54 18.72 -13.70
C PRO A 198 -1.26 19.27 -14.93
N GLN A 199 -0.51 19.84 -15.89
CA GLN A 199 -1.07 20.36 -17.15
C GLN A 199 -1.82 19.30 -17.97
N GLN A 200 -1.27 18.08 -18.06
CA GLN A 200 -1.92 16.97 -18.77
C GLN A 200 -3.17 16.47 -18.02
N ARG A 201 -3.13 16.49 -16.68
CA ARG A 201 -4.29 16.11 -15.87
C ARG A 201 -5.42 17.13 -16.04
N GLU A 202 -5.10 18.42 -16.00
CA GLU A 202 -6.05 19.52 -16.23
C GLU A 202 -6.74 19.40 -17.59
N GLN A 203 -5.95 19.23 -18.66
CA GLN A 203 -6.48 19.01 -20.01
C GLN A 203 -7.44 17.82 -20.07
N ARG A 204 -7.08 16.70 -19.43
CA ARG A 204 -7.98 15.52 -19.39
C ARG A 204 -9.24 15.74 -18.59
N ILE A 205 -9.19 16.49 -17.49
CA ILE A 205 -10.40 16.87 -16.74
C ILE A 205 -11.32 17.67 -17.66
N HIS A 206 -10.78 18.65 -18.37
CA HIS A 206 -11.55 19.47 -19.29
C HIS A 206 -12.15 18.63 -20.43
N GLU A 207 -11.36 17.77 -21.08
CA GLU A 207 -11.84 16.81 -22.09
C GLU A 207 -12.98 15.92 -21.56
N MET A 208 -12.88 15.47 -20.30
CA MET A 208 -13.92 14.64 -19.68
C MET A 208 -15.21 15.42 -19.42
N VAL A 209 -15.12 16.68 -18.99
CA VAL A 209 -16.28 17.56 -18.80
C VAL A 209 -17.00 17.77 -20.14
N LEU A 210 -16.25 18.06 -21.21
CA LEU A 210 -16.79 18.19 -22.56
C LEU A 210 -17.41 16.89 -23.07
N HIS A 211 -16.76 15.75 -22.81
CA HIS A 211 -17.29 14.43 -23.18
C HIS A 211 -18.63 14.12 -22.51
N ASN A 212 -18.80 14.52 -21.24
CA ASN A 212 -20.03 14.27 -20.48
C ASN A 212 -21.21 15.17 -20.90
N LYS A 213 -20.96 16.25 -21.66
CA LYS A 213 -21.99 17.16 -22.20
C LYS A 213 -23.07 17.53 -21.18
N TYR A 214 -22.65 17.98 -19.98
CA TYR A 214 -23.57 18.22 -18.87
C TYR A 214 -24.70 19.21 -19.21
N THR A 215 -24.44 20.18 -20.08
CA THR A 215 -25.44 21.16 -20.56
C THR A 215 -26.54 20.54 -21.41
N ASP A 216 -26.23 19.43 -22.09
CA ASP A 216 -27.16 18.69 -22.95
C ASP A 216 -27.83 17.50 -22.22
N ASP A 217 -27.49 17.25 -20.95
CA ASP A 217 -28.10 16.16 -20.20
C ASP A 217 -29.57 16.50 -19.88
N ARG A 218 -30.47 15.66 -20.40
CA ARG A 218 -31.93 15.82 -20.26
C ARG A 218 -32.38 15.98 -18.80
N PHE A 219 -31.75 15.28 -17.86
CA PHE A 219 -32.12 15.40 -16.45
C PHE A 219 -31.62 16.73 -15.89
N ALA A 220 -30.40 17.16 -16.20
CA ALA A 220 -29.91 18.47 -15.79
C ALA A 220 -30.83 19.60 -16.28
N GLN A 221 -31.27 19.53 -17.55
CA GLN A 221 -32.19 20.50 -18.15
C GLN A 221 -33.57 20.53 -17.48
N GLU A 222 -34.14 19.36 -17.14
CA GLU A 222 -35.41 19.25 -16.43
C GLU A 222 -35.37 19.99 -15.07
N PHE A 223 -34.24 19.94 -14.37
CA PHE A 223 -34.03 20.65 -13.10
C PHE A 223 -33.56 22.10 -13.28
N GLY A 224 -33.50 22.61 -14.52
CA GLY A 224 -33.00 23.96 -14.81
C GLY A 224 -31.51 24.16 -14.48
N ILE A 225 -30.75 23.07 -14.34
CA ILE A 225 -29.32 23.10 -14.00
C ILE A 225 -28.50 23.36 -15.26
N LYS A 226 -27.71 24.43 -15.24
CA LYS A 226 -26.70 24.73 -16.26
C LYS A 226 -25.31 24.55 -15.66
N VAL A 227 -24.42 23.88 -16.40
CA VAL A 227 -23.06 23.58 -15.96
C VAL A 227 -22.08 24.31 -16.88
N CYS A 228 -21.15 25.06 -16.29
CA CYS A 228 -20.04 25.66 -17.03
C CYS A 228 -19.01 24.57 -17.38
N ASN A 229 -18.48 24.60 -18.60
CA ASN A 229 -17.49 23.61 -19.06
C ASN A 229 -16.05 23.99 -18.68
N ASP A 230 -15.82 25.26 -18.35
CA ASP A 230 -14.49 25.78 -18.03
C ASP A 230 -14.14 25.56 -16.55
N LEU A 231 -12.85 25.41 -16.30
CA LEU A 231 -12.35 25.36 -14.93
C LEU A 231 -12.56 26.71 -14.25
N VAL A 232 -12.94 26.66 -12.98
CA VAL A 232 -13.02 27.85 -12.14
C VAL A 232 -11.63 28.43 -11.90
N SER A 233 -11.46 29.71 -12.20
CA SER A 233 -10.29 30.48 -11.80
C SER A 233 -10.45 31.05 -10.40
N VAL A 234 -9.49 30.78 -9.52
CA VAL A 234 -9.49 31.26 -8.12
C VAL A 234 -8.19 32.00 -7.83
N PRO A 235 -8.21 33.22 -7.29
CA PRO A 235 -7.00 33.91 -6.85
C PRO A 235 -6.35 33.15 -5.70
N ALA A 236 -5.09 32.75 -5.88
CA ALA A 236 -4.31 32.01 -4.89
C ALA A 236 -3.20 32.89 -4.29
N ARG A 237 -2.72 32.51 -3.11
CA ARG A 237 -1.58 33.14 -2.44
C ARG A 237 -0.48 32.11 -2.18
N VAL A 238 0.76 32.46 -2.51
CA VAL A 238 1.94 31.66 -2.16
C VAL A 238 2.54 32.26 -0.90
N LEU A 239 2.44 31.55 0.22
CA LEU A 239 3.00 32.02 1.50
C LEU A 239 4.53 31.89 1.48
N PRO A 240 5.28 32.87 2.02
CA PRO A 240 6.72 32.74 2.15
C PRO A 240 7.06 31.56 3.07
N PRO A 241 8.07 30.74 2.71
CA PRO A 241 8.47 29.60 3.54
C PRO A 241 9.08 30.11 4.86
N PRO A 242 8.86 29.40 5.98
CA PRO A 242 9.46 29.79 7.24
C PRO A 242 10.97 29.50 7.24
N MET A 243 11.74 30.36 7.91
CA MET A 243 13.17 30.13 8.14
C MET A 243 13.37 28.98 9.13
N LEU A 244 14.19 28.02 8.74
CA LEU A 244 14.61 26.91 9.59
C LEU A 244 15.94 27.25 10.25
N LYS A 245 16.05 27.01 11.56
CA LYS A 245 17.28 27.15 12.33
C LYS A 245 17.88 25.78 12.65
N TYR A 246 19.21 25.75 12.59
CA TYR A 246 20.11 24.63 12.83
C TYR A 246 21.14 25.02 13.89
N HIS A 247 22.01 24.08 14.27
CA HIS A 247 23.01 24.34 15.29
C HIS A 247 24.11 25.30 14.80
N ASP A 248 24.58 26.17 15.70
CA ASP A 248 25.52 27.24 15.38
C ASP A 248 26.91 26.77 14.95
N SER A 249 27.25 25.50 15.26
CA SER A 249 28.50 24.86 14.81
C SER A 249 28.45 24.29 13.38
N GLY A 250 27.27 24.34 12.73
CA GLY A 250 27.16 24.10 11.29
C GLY A 250 27.73 25.27 10.48
N ARG A 251 28.18 25.00 9.25
CA ARG A 251 28.57 26.07 8.31
C ARG A 251 27.35 26.91 7.91
N GLU A 252 26.19 26.28 7.81
CA GLU A 252 24.91 26.93 7.61
C GLU A 252 24.05 26.78 8.87
N LYS A 253 23.67 27.91 9.46
CA LYS A 253 22.88 27.99 10.70
C LYS A 253 21.38 28.16 10.44
N THR A 254 21.05 28.72 9.28
CA THR A 254 19.68 28.98 8.86
C THR A 254 19.48 28.52 7.42
N CYS A 255 18.24 28.18 7.09
CA CYS A 255 17.88 27.75 5.74
C CYS A 255 16.45 28.19 5.42
N ALA A 256 16.28 28.87 4.29
CA ALA A 256 14.97 29.09 3.68
C ALA A 256 14.66 27.89 2.76
N PRO A 257 13.60 27.11 3.02
CA PRO A 257 13.16 26.07 2.09
C PRO A 257 12.85 26.65 0.71
N SER A 258 13.27 25.94 -0.34
CA SER A 258 12.96 26.32 -1.72
C SER A 258 11.97 25.33 -2.32
N VAL A 259 10.82 25.82 -2.80
CA VAL A 259 9.73 24.99 -3.36
C VAL A 259 9.34 23.83 -2.43
N GLY A 260 9.31 24.09 -1.12
CA GLY A 260 8.98 23.10 -0.09
C GLY A 260 10.08 22.07 0.21
N GLN A 261 11.30 22.25 -0.30
CA GLN A 261 12.42 21.33 -0.11
C GLN A 261 13.63 22.00 0.54
N TRP A 262 14.38 21.21 1.31
CA TRP A 262 15.67 21.57 1.87
C TRP A 262 16.49 20.29 2.13
N ASN A 263 17.78 20.44 2.45
CA ASN A 263 18.68 19.33 2.77
C ASN A 263 19.54 19.68 4.00
N MET A 264 20.28 18.68 4.54
CA MET A 264 21.17 18.87 5.69
C MET A 264 22.62 19.22 5.30
N ILE A 265 22.91 19.47 4.03
CA ILE A 265 24.28 19.81 3.59
C ILE A 265 24.71 21.07 4.35
N ASN A 266 25.95 21.04 4.87
CA ASN A 266 26.58 22.11 5.67
C ASN A 266 25.92 22.42 7.03
N LYS A 267 24.89 21.66 7.43
CA LYS A 267 24.10 21.90 8.65
C LYS A 267 24.37 20.84 9.70
N LYS A 268 24.14 21.19 10.96
CA LYS A 268 24.10 20.26 12.08
C LYS A 268 22.76 20.37 12.79
N MET A 269 22.24 19.25 13.27
CA MET A 269 20.96 19.18 13.98
C MET A 269 20.95 20.12 15.18
N ILE A 270 19.87 20.87 15.41
CA ILE A 270 19.80 21.90 16.46
C ILE A 270 20.12 21.34 17.86
N ASN A 271 19.64 20.13 18.16
CA ASN A 271 20.00 19.38 19.35
C ASN A 271 20.29 17.94 18.93
N GLY A 272 21.57 17.61 18.77
CA GLY A 272 22.00 16.24 18.61
C GLY A 272 21.82 15.46 19.91
N GLY A 273 21.13 14.33 19.84
CA GLY A 273 21.02 13.40 20.96
C GLY A 273 22.30 12.62 21.19
N THR A 274 22.42 12.05 22.38
CA THR A 274 23.56 11.23 22.81
C THR A 274 23.18 9.76 22.79
N VAL A 275 24.03 8.93 22.17
CA VAL A 275 23.89 7.48 22.09
C VAL A 275 25.21 6.85 22.52
N ASP A 276 25.32 6.55 23.81
CA ASP A 276 26.46 5.89 24.42
C ASP A 276 26.34 4.36 24.34
N ASN A 277 25.12 3.85 24.54
CA ASN A 277 24.82 2.43 24.65
C ASN A 277 23.95 1.96 23.49
N TRP A 278 24.58 1.32 22.49
CA TRP A 278 23.88 0.76 21.33
C TRP A 278 24.43 -0.60 20.91
N THR A 279 23.69 -1.32 20.09
CA THR A 279 24.20 -2.49 19.35
C THR A 279 23.41 -2.71 18.07
N CYS A 280 23.81 -3.70 17.26
CA CYS A 280 23.14 -4.07 16.02
C CYS A 280 22.84 -5.58 15.96
N LEU A 281 21.61 -5.90 15.55
CA LEU A 281 21.16 -7.26 15.25
C LEU A 281 20.72 -7.37 13.78
N SER A 282 21.34 -8.26 13.03
CA SER A 282 21.02 -8.55 11.63
C SER A 282 20.24 -9.84 11.51
N PHE A 283 19.12 -9.80 10.79
CA PHE A 283 18.39 -10.98 10.31
C PHE A 283 18.59 -11.21 8.80
N SER A 284 19.46 -10.43 8.17
CA SER A 284 19.76 -10.50 6.75
C SER A 284 20.84 -11.53 6.43
N ARG A 285 21.02 -11.81 5.15
CA ARG A 285 22.13 -12.64 4.64
C ARG A 285 23.42 -11.85 4.41
N MET A 286 23.47 -10.57 4.82
CA MET A 286 24.68 -9.76 4.72
C MET A 286 25.82 -10.38 5.52
N ARG A 287 27.04 -10.26 5.00
CA ARG A 287 28.22 -10.76 5.72
C ARG A 287 28.49 -9.89 6.96
N PRO A 288 29.03 -10.44 8.06
CA PRO A 288 29.31 -9.68 9.27
C PRO A 288 30.09 -8.39 9.03
N GLU A 289 31.08 -8.41 8.12
CA GLU A 289 31.91 -7.26 7.79
C GLU A 289 31.12 -6.15 7.07
N GLU A 290 30.12 -6.53 6.26
CA GLU A 290 29.24 -5.58 5.57
C GLU A 290 28.31 -4.88 6.57
N VAL A 291 27.80 -5.63 7.55
CA VAL A 291 26.96 -5.08 8.61
C VAL A 291 27.78 -4.13 9.51
N GLN A 292 29.00 -4.52 9.87
CA GLN A 292 29.91 -3.68 10.66
C GLN A 292 30.27 -2.39 9.91
N ARG A 293 30.61 -2.48 8.62
CA ARG A 293 30.87 -1.30 7.78
C ARG A 293 29.67 -0.37 7.72
N PHE A 294 28.48 -0.92 7.48
CA PHE A 294 27.24 -0.14 7.48
C PHE A 294 27.02 0.60 8.80
N CYS A 295 27.24 -0.07 9.94
CA CYS A 295 27.12 0.56 11.25
C CYS A 295 28.14 1.70 11.41
N GLY A 296 29.40 1.46 11.03
CA GLY A 296 30.45 2.49 11.05
C GLY A 296 30.10 3.73 10.24
N ASP A 297 29.67 3.54 8.99
CA ASP A 297 29.26 4.63 8.09
C ASP A 297 28.06 5.42 8.66
N LEU A 298 27.09 4.71 9.25
CA LEU A 298 25.92 5.33 9.86
C LEU A 298 26.28 6.16 11.10
N ILE A 299 27.15 5.63 11.97
CA ILE A 299 27.59 6.34 13.18
C ILE A 299 28.42 7.56 12.82
N GLN A 300 29.30 7.44 11.83
CA GLN A 300 30.04 8.57 11.31
C GLN A 300 29.09 9.66 10.79
N MET A 301 28.02 9.27 10.08
CA MET A 301 26.99 10.22 9.65
C MET A 301 26.27 10.88 10.83
N CYS A 302 25.83 10.12 11.84
CA CYS A 302 25.20 10.66 13.04
C CYS A 302 26.10 11.73 13.70
N ASN A 303 27.38 11.42 13.92
CA ASN A 303 28.36 12.34 14.50
C ASN A 303 28.59 13.57 13.60
N ALA A 304 28.74 13.38 12.29
CA ALA A 304 28.92 14.47 11.33
C ALA A 304 27.72 15.44 11.34
N THR A 305 26.51 14.92 11.54
CA THR A 305 25.28 15.72 11.63
C THR A 305 25.02 16.35 13.01
N GLY A 306 25.93 16.16 13.97
CA GLY A 306 25.90 16.84 15.27
C GLY A 306 25.40 16.01 16.45
N MET A 307 25.12 14.71 16.28
CA MET A 307 24.86 13.81 17.41
C MET A 307 26.17 13.46 18.15
N SER A 308 26.05 13.00 19.40
CA SER A 308 27.15 12.34 20.11
C SER A 308 26.88 10.84 20.12
N PHE A 309 27.45 10.11 19.16
CA PHE A 309 27.20 8.69 18.97
C PHE A 309 28.49 7.88 19.17
N ASN A 310 28.49 7.03 20.20
CA ASN A 310 29.64 6.18 20.55
C ASN A 310 30.01 5.25 19.39
N PRO A 311 31.27 5.27 18.88
CA PRO A 311 31.69 4.44 17.76
C PRO A 311 31.68 2.95 18.05
N ARG A 312 31.69 2.53 19.32
CA ARG A 312 31.73 1.11 19.71
C ARG A 312 30.39 0.64 20.25
N PRO A 313 29.85 -0.49 19.75
CA PRO A 313 28.64 -1.07 20.32
C PRO A 313 28.95 -1.71 21.69
N VAL A 314 27.92 -1.82 22.54
CA VAL A 314 27.99 -2.45 23.87
C VAL A 314 28.31 -3.95 23.78
N VAL A 315 27.69 -4.61 22.79
CA VAL A 315 27.95 -6.00 22.44
C VAL A 315 28.21 -6.10 20.95
N ASP A 316 28.99 -7.09 20.55
CA ASP A 316 29.32 -7.34 19.14
C ASP A 316 28.06 -7.43 18.28
N VAL A 317 28.18 -6.87 17.07
CA VAL A 317 27.14 -6.94 16.05
C VAL A 317 26.87 -8.40 15.69
N ARG A 318 25.62 -8.83 15.82
CA ARG A 318 25.23 -10.24 15.63
C ARG A 318 24.36 -10.44 14.41
N SER A 319 24.52 -11.60 13.78
CA SER A 319 23.55 -12.14 12.82
C SER A 319 22.78 -13.29 13.47
N SER A 320 21.46 -13.33 13.26
CA SER A 320 20.60 -14.38 13.83
C SER A 320 19.65 -14.97 12.80
N ASN A 321 19.20 -16.20 13.06
CA ASN A 321 18.31 -16.92 12.18
C ASN A 321 16.92 -16.22 12.12
N PRO A 322 16.37 -15.98 10.93
CA PRO A 322 15.02 -15.44 10.70
C PRO A 322 13.90 -16.12 11.51
N ASN A 323 14.03 -17.40 11.81
CA ASN A 323 13.01 -18.18 12.51
C ASN A 323 12.96 -17.87 14.03
N ASN A 324 14.03 -17.28 14.58
CA ASN A 324 14.20 -17.06 16.02
C ASN A 324 14.23 -15.57 16.40
N ILE A 325 13.51 -14.71 15.66
CA ILE A 325 13.50 -13.24 15.87
C ILE A 325 13.29 -12.85 17.34
N GLU A 326 12.28 -13.41 18.00
CA GLU A 326 11.93 -13.02 19.37
C GLU A 326 13.02 -13.41 20.37
N ASN A 327 13.49 -14.65 20.30
CA ASN A 327 14.57 -15.14 21.16
C ASN A 327 15.86 -14.34 20.93
N ALA A 328 16.17 -13.97 19.68
CA ALA A 328 17.33 -13.16 19.36
C ALA A 328 17.25 -11.74 19.95
N LEU A 329 16.06 -11.12 19.91
CA LEU A 329 15.83 -9.81 20.52
C LEU A 329 15.96 -9.87 22.06
N ARG A 330 15.36 -10.89 22.69
CA ARG A 330 15.46 -11.11 24.14
C ARG A 330 16.89 -11.42 24.58
N ASP A 331 17.63 -12.22 23.82
CA ASP A 331 19.05 -12.54 24.08
C ASP A 331 19.92 -11.29 24.04
N VAL A 332 19.78 -10.46 22.99
CA VAL A 332 20.52 -9.19 22.88
C VAL A 332 20.18 -8.25 24.03
N HIS A 333 18.90 -8.13 24.38
CA HIS A 333 18.46 -7.30 25.50
C HIS A 333 19.03 -7.78 26.83
N SER A 334 18.99 -9.10 27.10
CA SER A 334 19.52 -9.69 28.33
C SER A 334 21.03 -9.42 28.47
N ARG A 335 21.81 -9.72 27.43
CA ARG A 335 23.27 -9.52 27.44
C ARG A 335 23.67 -8.06 27.62
N THR A 336 23.00 -7.16 26.90
CA THR A 336 23.28 -5.72 27.03
C THR A 336 22.91 -5.22 28.41
N SER A 337 21.76 -5.64 28.97
CA SER A 337 21.35 -5.26 30.32
C SER A 337 22.32 -5.76 31.39
N GLU A 338 22.77 -7.02 31.29
CA GLU A 338 23.73 -7.61 32.23
C GLU A 338 25.08 -6.88 32.21
N LEU A 339 25.63 -6.62 31.01
CA LEU A 339 26.90 -5.91 30.87
C LEU A 339 26.81 -4.46 31.36
N LEU A 340 25.75 -3.73 30.98
CA LEU A 340 25.57 -2.34 31.38
C LEU A 340 25.35 -2.22 32.89
N ALA A 341 24.63 -3.16 33.50
CA ALA A 341 24.48 -3.22 34.96
C ALA A 341 25.81 -3.44 35.67
N ARG A 342 26.68 -4.32 35.16
CA ARG A 342 28.03 -4.55 35.71
C ARG A 342 28.93 -3.32 35.62
N GLU A 343 28.80 -2.54 34.55
CA GLU A 343 29.57 -1.32 34.34
C GLU A 343 28.97 -0.09 35.06
N GLY A 344 27.84 -0.23 35.77
CA GLY A 344 27.13 0.89 36.38
C GLY A 344 26.61 1.91 35.36
N LYS A 345 26.43 1.49 34.10
CA LYS A 345 25.90 2.33 33.03
C LYS A 345 24.38 2.20 32.94
N GLY A 346 23.74 3.21 32.34
CA GLY A 346 22.32 3.15 32.01
C GLY A 346 21.99 2.03 31.02
N GLY A 347 20.71 1.86 30.69
CA GLY A 347 20.25 0.81 29.77
C GLY A 347 20.66 1.02 28.30
N LEU A 348 20.24 0.07 27.46
CA LEU A 348 20.42 0.14 26.01
C LEU A 348 19.57 1.29 25.44
N GLN A 349 20.21 2.26 24.79
CA GLN A 349 19.54 3.44 24.22
C GLN A 349 19.07 3.21 22.78
N LEU A 350 19.74 2.36 22.01
CA LEU A 350 19.38 2.10 20.62
C LEU A 350 19.75 0.69 20.17
N LEU A 351 18.77 0.00 19.55
CA LEU A 351 19.00 -1.22 18.79
C LEU A 351 18.85 -0.96 17.29
N ILE A 352 19.94 -1.09 16.53
CA ILE A 352 19.89 -1.12 15.07
C ILE A 352 19.48 -2.53 14.64
N VAL A 353 18.47 -2.64 13.78
CA VAL A 353 17.99 -3.95 13.29
C VAL A 353 18.08 -3.99 11.77
N ILE A 354 18.92 -4.86 11.21
CA ILE A 354 18.90 -5.15 9.77
C ILE A 354 17.82 -6.20 9.52
N LEU A 355 16.79 -5.81 8.76
CA LEU A 355 15.62 -6.65 8.50
C LEU A 355 15.96 -7.86 7.60
N LEU A 356 14.95 -8.71 7.40
CA LEU A 356 14.96 -9.77 6.40
C LEU A 356 14.79 -9.20 4.99
N GLU A 357 15.28 -9.92 3.98
CA GLU A 357 15.03 -9.59 2.57
C GLU A 357 13.53 -9.72 2.22
N VAL A 358 12.81 -10.58 2.95
CA VAL A 358 11.36 -10.77 2.82
C VAL A 358 10.58 -9.91 3.82
N SER A 359 9.44 -9.38 3.37
CA SER A 359 8.54 -8.57 4.21
C SER A 359 7.83 -9.42 5.26
N GLY A 360 7.46 -8.80 6.39
CA GLY A 360 6.59 -9.41 7.41
C GLY A 360 7.21 -9.46 8.81
N SER A 361 8.53 -9.36 8.92
CA SER A 361 9.23 -9.37 10.21
C SER A 361 9.15 -8.04 10.97
N TYR A 362 8.99 -6.92 10.26
CA TYR A 362 8.97 -5.57 10.86
C TYR A 362 7.97 -5.44 12.01
N GLY A 363 6.73 -5.90 11.81
CA GLY A 363 5.69 -5.81 12.84
C GLY A 363 6.02 -6.64 14.09
N LYS A 364 6.58 -7.84 13.89
CA LYS A 364 7.01 -8.70 15.01
C LYS A 364 8.18 -8.07 15.78
N ILE A 365 9.18 -7.54 15.08
CA ILE A 365 10.33 -6.86 15.68
C ILE A 365 9.86 -5.64 16.49
N LYS A 366 8.98 -4.82 15.90
CA LYS A 366 8.45 -3.62 16.55
C LYS A 366 7.63 -3.94 17.79
N ARG A 367 6.75 -4.93 17.72
CA ARG A 367 6.00 -5.41 18.88
C ARG A 367 6.94 -5.81 20.03
N VAL A 368 7.92 -6.67 19.75
CA VAL A 368 8.84 -7.17 20.79
C VAL A 368 9.70 -6.05 21.36
N CYS A 369 10.27 -5.18 20.52
CA CYS A 369 11.08 -4.07 21.00
C CYS A 369 10.26 -3.05 21.81
N GLU A 370 9.14 -2.57 21.28
CA GLU A 370 8.42 -1.42 21.84
C GLU A 370 7.45 -1.82 22.95
N ASN A 371 6.78 -2.99 22.85
CA ASN A 371 5.80 -3.42 23.85
C ASN A 371 6.41 -4.34 24.90
N ASP A 372 7.22 -5.32 24.48
CA ASP A 372 7.66 -6.39 25.39
C ASP A 372 8.94 -6.01 26.15
N LEU A 373 9.83 -5.22 25.52
CA LEU A 373 11.18 -4.93 26.05
C LEU A 373 11.46 -3.44 26.31
N GLY A 374 10.63 -2.51 25.81
CA GLY A 374 10.86 -1.07 25.97
C GLY A 374 12.13 -0.53 25.26
N ILE A 375 12.60 -1.19 24.19
CA ILE A 375 13.81 -0.84 23.46
C ILE A 375 13.49 0.08 22.27
N VAL A 376 14.18 1.22 22.21
CA VAL A 376 14.17 2.08 21.03
C VAL A 376 14.91 1.38 19.88
N SER A 377 14.19 1.13 18.76
CA SER A 377 14.73 0.37 17.62
C SER A 377 14.74 1.16 16.31
N GLN A 378 15.83 1.05 15.54
CA GLN A 378 15.95 1.56 14.18
C GLN A 378 16.13 0.42 13.18
N CYS A 379 15.06 0.12 12.43
CA CYS A 379 15.08 -0.93 11.41
C CYS A 379 15.61 -0.40 10.06
N CYS A 380 16.48 -1.17 9.41
CA CYS A 380 17.08 -0.87 8.12
C CYS A 380 16.85 -2.02 7.14
N LEU A 381 16.52 -1.72 5.89
CA LEU A 381 16.35 -2.75 4.86
C LEU A 381 17.72 -3.23 4.34
N PRO A 382 17.94 -4.54 4.14
CA PRO A 382 19.21 -5.09 3.66
C PRO A 382 19.71 -4.42 2.39
N ARG A 383 18.83 -4.18 1.42
CA ARG A 383 19.20 -3.54 0.13
C ARG A 383 19.79 -2.13 0.27
N HIS A 384 19.45 -1.41 1.34
CA HIS A 384 19.97 -0.07 1.60
C HIS A 384 21.18 -0.12 2.55
N ALA A 385 21.22 -1.11 3.44
CA ALA A 385 22.37 -1.33 4.32
C ALA A 385 23.58 -1.92 3.58
N SER A 386 23.38 -2.75 2.56
CA SER A 386 24.47 -3.38 1.79
C SER A 386 25.16 -2.42 0.81
N ARG A 387 24.45 -1.37 0.36
CA ARG A 387 24.96 -0.32 -0.51
C ARG A 387 24.45 1.04 -0.03
N PRO A 388 24.91 1.50 1.14
CA PRO A 388 24.44 2.76 1.71
C PRO A 388 24.89 3.91 0.83
N ASN A 389 23.96 4.83 0.53
CA ASN A 389 24.32 6.12 -0.05
C ASN A 389 24.23 7.20 1.02
N LYS A 390 24.93 8.32 0.79
CA LYS A 390 25.03 9.42 1.76
C LYS A 390 23.65 9.94 2.20
N GLN A 391 22.72 10.12 1.26
CA GLN A 391 21.37 10.63 1.55
C GLN A 391 20.56 9.65 2.41
N TYR A 392 20.71 8.35 2.19
CA TYR A 392 20.06 7.32 2.99
C TYR A 392 20.56 7.37 4.43
N LEU A 393 21.89 7.39 4.63
CA LEU A 393 22.48 7.48 5.97
C LEU A 393 22.04 8.75 6.70
N GLU A 394 22.04 9.90 6.01
CA GLU A 394 21.56 11.18 6.55
C GLU A 394 20.09 11.09 7.00
N ASN A 395 19.22 10.50 6.17
CA ASN A 395 17.81 10.30 6.51
C ASN A 395 17.59 9.32 7.66
N VAL A 396 18.47 8.31 7.82
CA VAL A 396 18.43 7.40 8.98
C VAL A 396 18.93 8.12 10.24
N ALA A 397 20.01 8.91 10.15
CA ALA A 397 20.52 9.70 11.27
C ALA A 397 19.46 10.68 11.81
N LEU A 398 18.73 11.37 10.93
CA LEU A 398 17.60 12.24 11.30
C LEU A 398 16.50 11.50 12.08
N LYS A 399 16.24 10.23 11.75
CA LYS A 399 15.26 9.41 12.48
C LYS A 399 15.78 8.94 13.82
N ILE A 400 17.06 8.56 13.89
CA ILE A 400 17.70 8.14 15.13
C ILE A 400 17.70 9.30 16.12
N ASN A 401 18.10 10.50 15.69
CA ASN A 401 18.17 11.67 16.55
C ASN A 401 16.85 11.93 17.28
N VAL A 402 15.72 11.95 16.58
CA VAL A 402 14.39 12.13 17.19
C VAL A 402 14.04 11.01 18.17
N LYS A 403 14.38 9.76 17.83
CA LYS A 403 14.10 8.60 18.68
C LYS A 403 14.85 8.62 20.01
N VAL A 404 16.02 9.24 20.04
CA VAL A 404 16.85 9.36 21.25
C VAL A 404 16.66 10.72 21.93
N GLY A 405 15.58 11.45 21.60
CA GLY A 405 15.20 12.70 22.26
C GLY A 405 15.82 13.97 21.67
N GLY A 406 16.60 13.86 20.59
CA GLY A 406 17.17 15.00 19.88
C GLY A 406 16.14 15.77 19.02
N ARG A 407 16.49 17.00 18.65
CA ARG A 407 15.72 17.85 17.73
C ARG A 407 16.57 18.13 16.48
N ASN A 408 16.00 17.86 15.31
CA ASN A 408 16.71 18.04 14.04
C ASN A 408 16.81 19.50 13.63
N THR A 409 15.68 20.19 13.66
CA THR A 409 15.55 21.60 13.26
C THR A 409 14.36 22.22 14.00
N VAL A 410 14.35 23.54 14.05
CA VAL A 410 13.35 24.37 14.71
C VAL A 410 13.06 25.58 13.83
N LEU A 411 11.90 26.18 13.97
CA LEU A 411 11.61 27.44 13.29
C LEU A 411 12.49 28.53 13.88
N GLU A 412 13.16 29.33 13.07
CA GLU A 412 14.01 30.43 13.56
C GLU A 412 13.20 31.40 14.42
N ARG A 413 11.97 31.71 13.99
CA ARG A 413 11.02 32.56 14.70
C ARG A 413 10.64 32.04 16.09
N ALA A 414 10.87 30.77 16.39
CA ALA A 414 10.66 30.21 17.72
C ALA A 414 11.57 30.85 18.79
N PHE A 415 12.70 31.43 18.39
CA PHE A 415 13.64 32.10 19.31
C PHE A 415 13.42 33.61 19.40
N ILE A 416 12.47 34.14 18.63
CA ILE A 416 12.11 35.56 18.69
C ILE A 416 10.93 35.65 19.64
N ARG A 417 11.00 36.55 20.64
CA ARG A 417 9.88 36.82 21.55
C ARG A 417 8.65 37.20 20.72
N ASN A 418 7.56 36.45 20.87
CA ASN A 418 6.33 36.59 20.08
C ASN A 418 6.54 36.42 18.55
N GLY A 419 7.57 35.69 18.12
CA GLY A 419 7.92 35.54 16.70
C GLY A 419 6.95 34.68 15.89
N ILE A 420 6.16 33.85 16.57
CA ILE A 420 5.06 33.07 15.98
C ILE A 420 3.75 33.59 16.58
N PRO A 421 2.99 34.44 15.87
CA PRO A 421 1.76 35.03 16.40
C PRO A 421 0.81 33.97 16.94
N PHE A 422 0.13 34.29 18.04
CA PHE A 422 -0.79 33.44 18.81
C PHE A 422 -0.18 32.19 19.47
N VAL A 423 0.89 31.61 18.92
CA VAL A 423 1.52 30.36 19.42
C VAL A 423 2.62 30.63 20.43
N SER A 424 3.42 31.68 20.19
CA SER A 424 4.59 32.03 21.03
C SER A 424 4.31 33.10 22.08
N GLU A 425 3.10 33.67 22.08
CA GLU A 425 2.70 34.76 22.99
C GLU A 425 2.33 34.24 24.38
N VAL A 426 1.77 33.04 24.45
CA VAL A 426 1.40 32.33 25.67
C VAL A 426 1.75 30.84 25.52
N PRO A 427 1.99 30.10 26.62
CA PRO A 427 2.21 28.66 26.55
C PRO A 427 1.07 27.95 25.80
N THR A 428 1.38 27.48 24.59
CA THR A 428 0.40 26.91 23.66
C THR A 428 0.77 25.49 23.29
N ILE A 429 -0.19 24.58 23.40
CA ILE A 429 -0.05 23.18 22.99
C ILE A 429 -0.69 22.98 21.61
N ILE A 430 0.00 22.24 20.73
CA ILE A 430 -0.49 21.89 19.39
C ILE A 430 -0.79 20.40 19.37
N PHE A 431 -2.02 20.04 19.00
CA PHE A 431 -2.46 18.65 18.84
C PHE A 431 -2.58 18.27 17.37
N GLY A 432 -2.13 17.06 17.04
CA GLY A 432 -2.42 16.39 15.78
C GLY A 432 -3.15 15.08 16.06
N ALA A 433 -4.27 14.85 15.40
CA ALA A 433 -5.06 13.62 15.51
C ALA A 433 -5.25 12.99 14.13
N ASP A 434 -5.07 11.67 14.05
CA ASP A 434 -5.33 10.87 12.85
C ASP A 434 -6.11 9.60 13.21
N VAL A 435 -6.94 9.15 12.27
CA VAL A 435 -7.72 7.92 12.38
C VAL A 435 -7.44 7.05 11.16
N THR A 436 -6.91 5.87 11.42
CA THR A 436 -6.68 4.87 10.37
C THR A 436 -7.69 3.73 10.50
N HIS A 437 -8.53 3.58 9.48
CA HIS A 437 -9.47 2.45 9.37
C HIS A 437 -8.77 1.22 8.78
N SER A 438 -8.97 0.07 9.42
CA SER A 438 -8.47 -1.20 8.88
C SER A 438 -9.21 -1.59 7.59
N THR A 439 -8.53 -2.28 6.68
CA THR A 439 -9.10 -2.75 5.41
C THR A 439 -9.91 -4.04 5.56
N TRP A 440 -9.98 -4.62 6.76
CA TRP A 440 -10.66 -5.89 7.01
C TRP A 440 -11.91 -5.68 7.87
N ARG A 441 -13.04 -6.25 7.45
CA ARG A 441 -14.28 -6.23 8.23
C ARG A 441 -14.03 -6.85 9.60
N GLY A 442 -14.25 -6.08 10.68
CA GLY A 442 -14.19 -6.57 12.07
C GLY A 442 -12.93 -6.21 12.86
N LEU A 443 -12.01 -5.40 12.33
CA LEU A 443 -10.83 -4.93 13.06
C LEU A 443 -11.02 -3.51 13.59
N CYS A 444 -10.45 -3.25 14.78
CA CYS A 444 -10.58 -1.99 15.52
C CYS A 444 -10.10 -0.76 14.74
N ILE A 445 -10.71 0.38 15.07
CA ILE A 445 -10.27 1.71 14.66
C ILE A 445 -9.10 2.12 15.57
N ILE A 446 -8.00 2.62 15.00
CA ILE A 446 -6.86 3.13 15.77
C ILE A 446 -6.91 4.65 15.76
N TYR A 447 -6.90 5.24 16.96
CA TYR A 447 -6.77 6.67 17.19
C TYR A 447 -5.34 6.97 17.60
N CYS A 448 -4.70 7.90 16.90
CA CYS A 448 -3.37 8.39 17.23
C CYS A 448 -3.45 9.89 17.55
N CYS A 449 -2.97 10.27 18.73
CA CYS A 449 -2.84 11.67 19.14
C CYS A 449 -1.36 11.99 19.41
N GLY A 450 -0.85 13.05 18.80
CA GLY A 450 0.46 13.63 19.11
C GLY A 450 0.31 15.03 19.68
N CYS A 451 1.22 15.45 20.56
CA CYS A 451 1.26 16.80 21.08
C CYS A 451 2.68 17.39 21.04
N GLY A 452 2.79 18.70 20.81
CA GLY A 452 4.03 19.45 21.02
C GLY A 452 4.29 19.64 22.51
N ILE A 453 5.35 19.03 23.05
CA ILE A 453 5.66 19.04 24.50
C ILE A 453 6.69 20.08 24.94
N ASN A 454 7.31 20.81 24.02
CA ASN A 454 8.29 21.83 24.38
C ASN A 454 7.63 23.22 24.34
N GLY A 455 7.66 23.92 25.47
CA GLY A 455 7.36 25.34 25.52
C GLY A 455 8.38 26.12 24.68
N LEU A 456 7.89 27.12 23.94
CA LEU A 456 8.70 28.23 23.45
C LEU A 456 9.07 29.07 24.67
N ALA A 457 10.06 28.63 25.45
CA ALA A 457 10.59 29.35 26.60
C ALA A 457 11.80 30.17 26.17
#